data_AF-A0A517PVF4-F1
#
_entry.id   AF-A0A517PVF4-F1
#
_cell.length_a   1.000
_cell.length_b   1.000
_cell.length_c   1.000
_cell.angle_alpha   90.00
_cell.angle_beta   90.00
_cell.angle_gamma   90.00
#
_symmetry.space_group_name_H-M   'P 1'
#
loop_
_entity.id
_entity.type
_entity.pdbx_description
1 polymer ?
#
loop_
_entity_poly.entity_id
_entity_poly.type
_entity_poly.pdbx_seq_one_letter_code
_entity_poly.pdbx_strand_id
1 'polypeptide(L)'
;MIEQLRTQLKTLALLDAIIEPEWAFRYFSFDSHWSDEEEVGSLRDGSGGQWFLWIKGDLAGYKCLSPDDGCMPDLEVVLRETPEAYQGFIREPAFSMDQATCIWFIQNSDCVRYGLPVQFLIDLETVSQWKAGDYLEWARNYYERDFDLGVIEKIFRGEFSTELAQTLNPQINLKDLQADLLEIGIT
;
A
#
# COMPACT_ATOMS: atom_id res chain seq x y z
N MET A 1 -6.18 -14.11 -3.70
CA MET A 1 -5.58 -13.27 -2.65
C MET A 1 -5.01 -11.98 -3.21
N ILE A 2 -4.15 -12.03 -4.23
CA ILE A 2 -3.53 -10.82 -4.84
C ILE A 2 -4.57 -9.81 -5.35
N GLU A 3 -5.60 -10.25 -6.07
CA GLU A 3 -6.70 -9.36 -6.52
C GLU A 3 -7.38 -8.59 -5.39
N GLN A 4 -7.56 -9.24 -4.23
CA GLN A 4 -8.16 -8.63 -3.06
C GLN A 4 -7.22 -7.60 -2.45
N LEU A 5 -5.92 -7.91 -2.32
CA LEU A 5 -4.90 -6.96 -1.88
C LEU A 5 -4.83 -5.77 -2.84
N ARG A 6 -4.83 -6.00 -4.15
CA ARG A 6 -4.82 -4.93 -5.15
C ARG A 6 -6.01 -4.00 -4.97
N THR A 7 -7.22 -4.55 -4.89
CA THR A 7 -8.44 -3.76 -4.70
C THR A 7 -8.36 -2.94 -3.41
N GLN A 8 -7.97 -3.58 -2.30
CA GLN A 8 -7.84 -2.92 -1.01
C GLN A 8 -6.84 -1.76 -1.06
N LEU A 9 -5.63 -1.98 -1.61
CA LEU A 9 -4.61 -0.95 -1.64
C LEU A 9 -4.96 0.21 -2.59
N LYS A 10 -5.64 -0.06 -3.71
CA LYS A 10 -6.18 1.00 -4.58
C LYS A 10 -7.24 1.83 -3.86
N THR A 11 -8.13 1.19 -3.08
CA THR A 11 -9.11 1.89 -2.24
C THR A 11 -8.44 2.80 -1.21
N LEU A 12 -7.41 2.31 -0.51
CA LEU A 12 -6.67 3.11 0.48
C LEU A 12 -5.90 4.27 -0.18
N ALA A 13 -5.21 4.01 -1.30
CA ALA A 13 -4.51 5.05 -2.05
C ALA A 13 -5.45 6.12 -2.61
N LEU A 14 -6.64 5.76 -3.06
CA LEU A 14 -7.66 6.71 -3.50
C LEU A 14 -8.11 7.61 -2.35
N LEU A 15 -8.39 7.03 -1.18
CA LEU A 15 -8.81 7.80 -0.01
C LEU A 15 -7.71 8.78 0.43
N ASP A 16 -6.46 8.35 0.44
CA ASP A 16 -5.32 9.21 0.77
C ASP A 16 -5.09 10.30 -0.28
N ALA A 17 -5.17 10.00 -1.57
CA ALA A 17 -5.08 11.01 -2.64
C ALA A 17 -6.17 12.08 -2.52
N ILE A 18 -7.36 11.71 -2.01
CA ILE A 18 -8.43 12.66 -1.75
C ILE A 18 -8.17 13.48 -0.48
N ILE A 19 -7.80 12.83 0.62
CA ILE A 19 -7.70 13.44 1.96
C ILE A 19 -6.44 14.29 2.11
N GLU A 20 -5.33 13.81 1.57
CA GLU A 20 -4.00 14.41 1.59
C GLU A 20 -3.45 14.50 0.14
N PRO A 21 -3.80 15.58 -0.59
CA PRO A 21 -3.35 15.74 -1.97
C PRO A 21 -1.82 15.86 -2.10
N GLU A 22 -1.10 16.27 -1.06
CA GLU A 22 0.36 16.36 -1.08
C GLU A 22 0.99 14.97 -0.93
N TRP A 23 1.57 14.45 -2.01
CA TRP A 23 2.07 13.09 -2.12
C TRP A 23 3.07 12.72 -1.01
N ALA A 24 3.92 13.67 -0.60
CA ALA A 24 4.94 13.47 0.42
C ALA A 24 4.36 13.14 1.81
N PHE A 25 3.09 13.47 2.07
CA PHE A 25 2.43 13.25 3.36
C PHE A 25 1.42 12.10 3.35
N ARG A 26 1.15 11.52 2.18
CA ARG A 26 0.27 10.35 2.04
C ARG A 26 0.88 9.14 2.74
N TYR A 27 0.03 8.41 3.45
CA TYR A 27 0.41 7.19 4.14
C TYR A 27 0.35 5.99 3.19
N PHE A 28 -0.69 5.91 2.36
CA PHE A 28 -0.93 4.87 1.36
C PHE A 28 -0.74 5.42 -0.05
N SER A 29 -0.13 4.64 -0.92
CA SER A 29 -0.02 4.96 -2.36
C SER A 29 -0.09 3.69 -3.19
N PHE A 30 -0.51 3.83 -4.45
CA PHE A 30 -0.54 2.72 -5.40
C PHE A 30 -0.17 3.23 -6.79
N ASP A 31 0.80 2.59 -7.42
CA ASP A 31 1.20 2.83 -8.79
C ASP A 31 0.88 1.59 -9.63
N SER A 32 -0.14 1.69 -10.49
CA SER A 32 -0.50 0.62 -11.41
C SER A 32 0.33 0.60 -12.70
N HIS A 33 1.33 1.48 -12.79
CA HIS A 33 2.19 1.69 -13.94
C HIS A 33 3.68 1.63 -13.56
N TRP A 34 4.01 0.91 -12.47
CA TRP A 34 5.41 0.70 -12.03
C TRP A 34 6.26 0.14 -13.18
N SER A 35 5.67 -0.75 -13.97
CA SER A 35 6.10 -1.04 -15.35
C SER A 35 4.91 -1.49 -16.20
N ASP A 36 5.16 -1.92 -17.44
CA ASP A 36 4.13 -2.51 -18.32
C ASP A 36 3.46 -3.77 -17.73
N GLU A 37 4.11 -4.47 -16.80
CA GLU A 37 3.65 -5.73 -16.22
C GLU A 37 3.54 -5.71 -14.69
N GLU A 38 3.92 -4.61 -14.06
CA GLU A 38 4.15 -4.54 -12.61
C GLU A 38 3.40 -3.37 -11.98
N GLU A 39 2.86 -3.63 -10.80
CA GLU A 39 2.14 -2.66 -9.98
C GLU A 39 2.75 -2.66 -8.57
N VAL A 40 2.71 -1.51 -7.89
CA VAL A 40 3.25 -1.36 -6.53
C VAL A 40 2.27 -0.63 -5.64
N GLY A 41 1.80 -1.31 -4.61
CA GLY A 41 1.18 -0.67 -3.44
C GLY A 41 2.24 -0.36 -2.39
N SER A 42 2.11 0.76 -1.68
CA SER A 42 3.06 1.12 -0.62
C SER A 42 2.41 1.81 0.58
N LEU A 43 3.11 1.70 1.70
CA LEU A 43 2.84 2.47 2.92
C LEU A 43 4.11 3.20 3.35
N ARG A 44 3.98 4.44 3.84
CA ARG A 44 5.03 5.23 4.47
C ARG A 44 4.48 5.90 5.72
N ASP A 45 5.10 5.67 6.87
CA ASP A 45 4.55 6.16 8.15
C ASP A 45 5.01 7.56 8.59
N GLY A 46 5.83 8.21 7.77
CA GLY A 46 6.45 9.51 8.08
C GLY A 46 7.55 9.46 9.15
N SER A 47 7.81 8.30 9.75
CA SER A 47 8.81 8.06 10.80
C SER A 47 9.90 7.06 10.40
N GLY A 48 9.91 6.63 9.13
CA GLY A 48 10.90 5.73 8.54
C GLY A 48 10.41 4.29 8.37
N GLY A 49 9.25 3.94 8.94
CA GLY A 49 8.55 2.72 8.66
C GLY A 49 7.90 2.77 7.27
N GLN A 50 8.09 1.71 6.50
CA GLN A 50 7.53 1.60 5.17
C GLN A 50 7.41 0.16 4.71
N TRP A 51 6.47 -0.11 3.82
CA TRP A 51 6.43 -1.37 3.10
C TRP A 51 5.97 -1.19 1.66
N PHE A 52 6.32 -2.17 0.84
CA PHE A 52 5.94 -2.26 -0.56
C PHE A 52 5.31 -3.62 -0.83
N LEU A 53 4.22 -3.63 -1.59
CA LEU A 53 3.65 -4.82 -2.21
C LEU A 53 3.82 -4.68 -3.72
N TRP A 54 4.82 -5.35 -4.26
CA TRP A 54 5.02 -5.53 -5.70
C TRP A 54 4.09 -6.63 -6.21
N ILE A 55 3.46 -6.40 -7.36
CA ILE A 55 2.53 -7.35 -7.99
C ILE A 55 2.94 -7.52 -9.46
N LYS A 56 3.02 -8.77 -9.91
CA LYS A 56 3.25 -9.14 -11.31
C LYS A 56 2.43 -10.39 -11.67
N GLY A 57 1.32 -10.19 -12.37
CA GLY A 57 0.41 -11.30 -12.71
C GLY A 57 -0.13 -12.03 -11.47
N ASP A 58 0.20 -13.32 -11.33
CA ASP A 58 -0.18 -14.17 -10.19
C ASP A 58 0.85 -14.20 -9.05
N LEU A 59 1.87 -13.34 -9.12
CA LEU A 59 2.95 -13.19 -8.14
C LEU A 59 2.83 -11.87 -7.39
N ALA A 60 3.16 -11.89 -6.11
CA ALA A 60 3.38 -10.67 -5.34
C ALA A 60 4.54 -10.82 -4.35
N GLY A 61 5.29 -9.74 -4.18
CA GLY A 61 6.41 -9.63 -3.25
C GLY A 61 6.10 -8.54 -2.23
N TYR A 62 6.15 -8.88 -0.95
CA TYR A 62 5.98 -7.92 0.13
C TYR A 62 7.31 -7.70 0.84
N LYS A 63 7.75 -6.45 0.97
CA LYS A 63 8.91 -6.09 1.79
C LYS A 63 8.50 -5.04 2.80
N CYS A 64 8.80 -5.30 4.07
CA CYS A 64 8.57 -4.36 5.16
C CYS A 64 9.90 -3.89 5.76
N LEU A 65 9.96 -2.61 6.12
CA LEU A 65 10.95 -2.01 7.02
C LEU A 65 10.18 -1.39 8.17
N SER A 66 10.39 -1.92 9.38
CA SER A 66 9.94 -1.35 10.65
C SER A 66 11.19 -1.09 11.50
N PRO A 67 11.63 0.18 11.64
CA PRO A 67 12.86 0.52 12.34
C PRO A 67 12.94 -0.03 13.78
N ASP A 68 11.81 0.00 14.51
CA ASP A 68 11.74 -0.47 15.89
C ASP A 68 11.75 -2.00 16.02
N ASP A 69 11.27 -2.73 15.00
CA ASP A 69 11.36 -4.19 14.95
C ASP A 69 12.76 -4.67 14.49
N GLY A 70 13.48 -3.83 13.74
CA GLY A 70 14.83 -4.11 13.23
C GLY A 70 14.85 -4.90 11.92
N CYS A 71 16.05 -5.20 11.43
CA CYS A 71 16.26 -5.95 10.17
C CYS A 71 16.32 -7.46 10.41
N MET A 72 15.84 -8.25 9.45
CA MET A 72 15.92 -9.71 9.49
C MET A 72 17.38 -10.21 9.44
N PRO A 73 17.73 -11.27 10.19
CA PRO A 73 19.10 -11.77 10.23
C PRO A 73 19.51 -12.56 8.98
N ASP A 74 18.56 -13.21 8.30
CA ASP A 74 18.83 -14.21 7.25
C ASP A 74 18.61 -13.69 5.82
N LEU A 75 18.69 -12.37 5.62
CA LEU A 75 18.38 -11.74 4.33
C LEU A 75 19.17 -12.37 3.17
N GLU A 76 20.49 -12.51 3.31
CA GLU A 76 21.34 -13.05 2.23
C GLU A 76 20.93 -14.46 1.79
N VAL A 77 20.44 -15.28 2.72
CA VAL A 77 19.95 -16.64 2.43
C VAL A 77 18.67 -16.55 1.60
N VAL A 78 17.73 -15.70 2.01
CA VAL A 78 16.46 -15.49 1.31
C VAL A 78 16.70 -14.96 -0.11
N LEU A 79 17.61 -13.99 -0.28
CA LEU A 79 17.94 -13.44 -1.59
C LEU A 79 18.56 -14.49 -2.52
N ARG A 80 19.44 -15.35 -1.99
CA ARG A 80 20.08 -16.43 -2.76
C ARG A 80 19.10 -17.51 -3.21
N GLU A 81 18.07 -17.77 -2.40
CA GLU A 81 17.07 -18.82 -2.66
C GLU A 81 15.82 -18.28 -3.38
N THR A 82 15.79 -16.98 -3.69
CA THR A 82 14.63 -16.35 -4.35
C THR A 82 14.45 -16.87 -5.78
N PRO A 83 13.24 -17.33 -6.16
CA PRO A 83 12.95 -17.74 -7.53
C PRO A 83 13.14 -16.61 -8.56
N GLU A 84 13.57 -16.97 -9.78
CA GLU A 84 13.86 -16.01 -10.86
C GLU A 84 12.68 -15.07 -11.18
N ALA A 85 11.45 -15.57 -11.02
CA ALA A 85 10.24 -14.80 -11.29
C ALA A 85 10.05 -13.58 -10.36
N TYR A 86 10.74 -13.53 -9.21
CA TYR A 86 10.73 -12.40 -8.27
C TYR A 86 11.96 -11.49 -8.38
N GLN A 87 12.79 -11.63 -9.43
CA GLN A 87 13.98 -10.78 -9.57
C GLN A 87 13.63 -9.29 -9.75
N GLY A 88 12.49 -8.97 -10.39
CA GLY A 88 11.98 -7.59 -10.47
C GLY A 88 11.75 -7.00 -9.08
N PHE A 89 11.06 -7.75 -8.21
CA PHE A 89 10.85 -7.38 -6.82
C PHE A 89 12.16 -7.26 -6.01
N ILE A 90 13.04 -8.26 -6.05
CA ILE A 90 14.23 -8.28 -5.19
C ILE A 90 15.26 -7.22 -5.60
N ARG A 91 15.39 -6.93 -6.90
CA ARG A 91 16.41 -6.01 -7.42
C ARG A 91 15.94 -4.57 -7.51
N GLU A 92 14.65 -4.30 -7.29
CA GLU A 92 14.08 -2.96 -7.37
C GLU A 92 14.76 -2.03 -6.34
N PRO A 93 15.54 -1.03 -6.78
CA PRO A 93 16.24 -0.13 -5.87
C PRO A 93 15.31 0.64 -4.93
N ALA A 94 14.09 0.97 -5.37
CA ALA A 94 13.12 1.70 -4.54
C ALA A 94 12.76 0.93 -3.26
N PHE A 95 12.86 -0.40 -3.26
CA PHE A 95 12.44 -1.19 -2.11
C PHE A 95 13.50 -1.30 -1.02
N SER A 96 14.76 -0.89 -1.25
CA SER A 96 15.84 -0.94 -0.25
C SER A 96 15.88 -2.28 0.49
N MET A 97 16.08 -3.35 -0.28
CA MET A 97 15.91 -4.74 0.16
C MET A 97 16.85 -5.11 1.33
N ASP A 98 18.01 -4.47 1.40
CA ASP A 98 19.04 -4.60 2.45
C ASP A 98 18.55 -4.19 3.85
N GLN A 99 17.44 -3.46 3.94
CA GLN A 99 16.83 -2.99 5.18
C GLN A 99 15.55 -3.75 5.55
N ALA A 100 15.32 -4.94 5.01
CA ALA A 100 14.08 -5.67 5.27
C ALA A 100 13.98 -6.14 6.73
N THR A 101 12.87 -5.80 7.38
CA THR A 101 12.39 -6.44 8.62
C THR A 101 11.78 -7.80 8.31
N CYS A 102 10.98 -7.88 7.23
CA CYS A 102 10.42 -9.13 6.74
C CYS A 102 10.17 -9.07 5.22
N ILE A 103 10.15 -10.25 4.60
CA ILE A 103 9.89 -10.43 3.17
C ILE A 103 8.91 -11.57 2.98
N TRP A 104 7.84 -11.35 2.22
CA TRP A 104 6.90 -12.40 1.85
C TRP A 104 6.88 -12.61 0.34
N PHE A 105 6.81 -13.87 -0.08
CA PHE A 105 6.56 -14.26 -1.46
C PHE A 105 5.19 -14.89 -1.55
N ILE A 106 4.37 -14.35 -2.45
CA ILE A 106 2.97 -14.69 -2.59
C ILE A 106 2.73 -15.18 -4.00
N GLN A 107 2.22 -16.40 -4.14
CA GLN A 107 1.77 -16.93 -5.42
C GLN A 107 0.38 -17.54 -5.24
N ASN A 108 -0.60 -17.07 -6.01
CA ASN A 108 -2.00 -17.48 -5.90
C ASN A 108 -2.60 -17.27 -4.48
N SER A 109 -2.63 -18.33 -3.68
CA SER A 109 -3.11 -18.34 -2.28
C SER A 109 -2.02 -18.76 -1.29
N ASP A 110 -0.84 -19.15 -1.78
CA ASP A 110 0.28 -19.55 -0.95
C ASP A 110 1.13 -18.33 -0.61
N CYS A 111 1.58 -18.25 0.64
CA CYS A 111 2.40 -17.16 1.14
C CYS A 111 3.53 -17.73 1.98
N VAL A 112 4.77 -17.52 1.53
CA VAL A 112 5.97 -17.87 2.28
C VAL A 112 6.52 -16.60 2.92
N ARG A 113 6.65 -16.61 4.24
CA ARG A 113 7.07 -15.44 5.03
C ARG A 113 8.44 -15.68 5.65
N TYR A 114 9.33 -14.69 5.54
CA TYR A 114 10.65 -14.67 6.15
C TYR A 114 10.84 -13.41 7.00
N GLY A 115 11.75 -13.48 7.97
CA GLY A 115 12.16 -12.35 8.79
C GLY A 115 11.41 -12.26 10.11
N LEU A 116 11.38 -11.05 10.67
CA LEU A 116 10.86 -10.78 12.00
C LEU A 116 9.35 -10.49 11.95
N PRO A 117 8.60 -10.78 13.04
CA PRO A 117 7.25 -10.24 13.17
C PRO A 117 7.30 -8.71 13.23
N VAL A 118 6.30 -8.06 12.64
CA VAL A 118 6.16 -6.59 12.64
C VAL A 118 5.16 -6.20 13.72
N GLN A 119 5.56 -5.35 14.66
CA GLN A 119 4.73 -4.93 15.79
C GLN A 119 4.54 -3.41 15.85
N PHE A 120 5.48 -2.65 15.31
CA PHE A 120 5.50 -1.18 15.41
C PHE A 120 5.07 -0.47 14.13
N LEU A 121 4.64 -1.21 13.11
CA LEU A 121 4.12 -0.69 11.86
C LEU A 121 2.82 -1.41 11.48
N ILE A 122 1.88 -0.69 10.87
CA ILE A 122 0.66 -1.29 10.32
C ILE A 122 1.06 -2.15 9.11
N ASP A 123 0.99 -3.46 9.25
CA ASP A 123 1.45 -4.40 8.22
C ASP A 123 0.39 -4.69 7.15
N LEU A 124 0.81 -5.42 6.10
CA LEU A 124 -0.06 -5.77 4.97
C LEU A 124 -1.27 -6.62 5.39
N GLU A 125 -1.07 -7.54 6.32
CA GLU A 125 -2.14 -8.44 6.79
C GLU A 125 -3.23 -7.64 7.51
N THR A 126 -2.85 -6.67 8.34
CA THR A 126 -3.77 -5.75 9.01
C THR A 126 -4.58 -4.93 8.01
N VAL A 127 -3.92 -4.23 7.08
CA VAL A 127 -4.62 -3.37 6.11
C VAL A 127 -5.50 -4.17 5.15
N SER A 128 -5.16 -5.44 4.87
CA SER A 128 -5.97 -6.33 4.02
C SER A 128 -7.35 -6.65 4.60
N GLN A 129 -7.52 -6.46 5.91
CA GLN A 129 -8.74 -6.75 6.65
C GLN A 129 -9.53 -5.49 7.01
N TRP A 130 -8.96 -4.30 6.78
CA TRP A 130 -9.61 -3.04 7.09
C TRP A 130 -10.92 -2.87 6.34
N LYS A 131 -11.91 -2.38 7.06
CA LYS A 131 -13.17 -1.87 6.55
C LYS A 131 -13.14 -0.34 6.62
N ALA A 132 -14.18 0.28 6.05
CA ALA A 132 -14.34 1.74 6.09
C ALA A 132 -14.22 2.35 7.50
N GLY A 133 -14.76 1.67 8.52
CA GLY A 133 -14.65 2.11 9.91
C GLY A 133 -13.22 2.08 10.46
N ASP A 134 -12.46 1.02 10.16
CA ASP A 134 -11.07 0.89 10.60
C ASP A 134 -10.19 1.96 9.95
N TYR A 135 -10.38 2.21 8.65
CA TYR A 135 -9.72 3.30 7.95
C TYR A 135 -10.07 4.66 8.54
N LEU A 136 -11.37 4.93 8.81
CA LEU A 136 -11.81 6.20 9.37
C LEU A 136 -11.20 6.44 10.77
N GLU A 137 -11.17 5.42 11.63
CA GLU A 137 -10.56 5.53 12.95
C GLU A 137 -9.06 5.86 12.85
N TRP A 138 -8.34 5.16 11.98
CA TRP A 138 -6.93 5.46 11.72
C TRP A 138 -6.73 6.86 11.14
N ALA A 139 -7.45 7.22 10.08
CA ALA A 139 -7.33 8.49 9.36
C ALA A 139 -7.66 9.69 10.26
N ARG A 140 -8.62 9.54 11.18
CA ARG A 140 -8.94 10.57 12.19
C ARG A 140 -7.76 10.89 13.09
N ASN A 141 -7.04 9.87 13.51
CA ASN A 141 -5.89 10.03 14.39
C ASN A 141 -4.68 10.56 13.61
N TYR A 142 -4.42 10.03 12.43
CA TYR A 142 -3.24 10.40 11.63
C TYR A 142 -3.36 11.81 11.01
N TYR A 143 -4.49 12.12 10.38
CA TYR A 143 -4.73 13.41 9.73
C TYR A 143 -5.35 14.46 10.66
N GLU A 144 -5.62 14.11 11.92
CA GLU A 144 -6.25 14.97 12.95
C GLU A 144 -7.55 15.65 12.45
N ARG A 145 -8.32 14.95 11.60
CA ARG A 145 -9.50 15.46 10.90
C ARG A 145 -10.61 14.42 10.87
N ASP A 146 -11.87 14.88 10.85
CA ASP A 146 -13.01 13.97 10.68
C ASP A 146 -13.44 13.89 9.20
N PHE A 147 -14.02 12.74 8.83
CA PHE A 147 -14.42 12.41 7.47
C PHE A 147 -15.78 11.70 7.47
N ASP A 148 -16.55 11.87 6.40
CA ASP A 148 -17.87 11.25 6.25
C ASP A 148 -17.72 9.73 6.05
N LEU A 149 -18.13 8.95 7.06
CA LEU A 149 -18.10 7.48 7.01
C LEU A 149 -18.91 6.93 5.84
N GLY A 150 -20.06 7.52 5.52
CA GLY A 150 -20.91 7.06 4.43
C GLY A 150 -20.24 7.22 3.06
N VAL A 151 -19.41 8.25 2.89
CA VAL A 151 -18.59 8.43 1.69
C VAL A 151 -17.44 7.41 1.66
N ILE A 152 -16.74 7.19 2.78
CA ILE A 152 -15.68 6.17 2.86
C ILE A 152 -16.25 4.78 2.56
N GLU A 153 -17.41 4.44 3.12
CA GLU A 153 -18.11 3.17 2.83
C GLU A 153 -18.46 2.99 1.35
N LYS A 154 -18.87 4.06 0.66
CA LYS A 154 -19.10 4.04 -0.80
C LYS A 154 -17.80 3.71 -1.55
N ILE A 155 -16.70 4.37 -1.20
CA ILE A 155 -15.40 4.14 -1.83
C ILE A 155 -14.89 2.70 -1.56
N PHE A 156 -15.09 2.17 -0.35
CA PHE A 156 -14.79 0.76 -0.05
C PHE A 156 -15.66 -0.25 -0.82
N ARG A 157 -16.84 0.15 -1.31
CA ARG A 157 -17.67 -0.65 -2.23
C ARG A 157 -17.29 -0.49 -3.71
N GLY A 158 -16.27 0.31 -4.01
CA GLY A 158 -15.85 0.62 -5.38
C GLY A 158 -16.68 1.71 -6.04
N GLU A 159 -17.49 2.46 -5.28
CA GLU A 159 -18.22 3.62 -5.79
C GLU A 159 -17.33 4.88 -5.69
N PHE A 160 -17.07 5.54 -6.82
CA PHE A 160 -16.32 6.79 -6.86
C PHE A 160 -17.00 7.84 -7.73
N SER A 161 -16.95 9.09 -7.29
CA SER A 161 -17.33 10.27 -8.08
C SER A 161 -16.59 11.51 -7.58
N THR A 162 -16.52 12.55 -8.41
CA THR A 162 -15.91 13.83 -8.02
C THR A 162 -16.65 14.50 -6.87
N GLU A 163 -17.97 14.31 -6.76
CA GLU A 163 -18.77 14.83 -5.65
C GLU A 163 -18.44 14.13 -4.32
N LEU A 164 -18.18 12.81 -4.35
CA LEU A 164 -17.71 12.08 -3.18
C LEU A 164 -16.34 12.60 -2.73
N ALA A 165 -15.42 12.80 -3.68
CA ALA A 165 -14.11 13.37 -3.39
C ALA A 165 -14.21 14.77 -2.75
N GLN A 166 -15.03 15.66 -3.31
CA GLN A 166 -15.26 17.00 -2.76
C GLN A 166 -15.97 17.00 -1.41
N THR A 167 -16.74 15.96 -1.10
CA THR A 167 -17.36 15.79 0.22
C THR A 167 -16.30 15.47 1.29
N LEU A 168 -15.31 14.63 0.97
CA LEU A 168 -14.19 14.31 1.87
C LEU A 168 -13.18 15.46 1.96
N ASN A 169 -12.91 16.13 0.84
CA ASN A 169 -11.98 17.24 0.77
C ASN A 169 -12.53 18.37 -0.13
N PRO A 170 -13.21 19.38 0.45
CA PRO A 170 -13.78 20.48 -0.33
C PRO A 170 -12.77 21.34 -1.09
N GLN A 171 -11.48 21.25 -0.76
CA GLN A 171 -10.41 22.04 -1.37
C GLN A 171 -9.65 21.26 -2.46
N ILE A 172 -10.06 20.02 -2.74
CA ILE A 172 -9.35 19.17 -3.69
C ILE A 172 -9.30 19.77 -5.10
N ASN A 173 -8.13 19.70 -5.71
CA ASN A 173 -7.98 20.00 -7.13
C ASN A 173 -8.32 18.75 -7.95
N LEU A 174 -9.47 18.78 -8.63
CA LEU A 174 -9.94 17.65 -9.44
C LEU A 174 -9.01 17.29 -10.59
N LYS A 175 -8.21 18.23 -11.10
CA LYS A 175 -7.23 17.94 -12.15
C LYS A 175 -6.06 17.10 -11.62
N ASP A 176 -5.60 17.41 -10.42
CA ASP A 176 -4.50 16.68 -9.79
C ASP A 176 -5.00 15.30 -9.35
N LEU A 177 -6.21 15.23 -8.77
CA LEU A 177 -6.87 13.95 -8.48
C LEU A 177 -7.04 13.10 -9.74
N GLN A 178 -7.34 13.69 -10.90
CA GLN A 178 -7.44 12.92 -12.14
C GLN A 178 -6.11 12.28 -12.55
N ALA A 179 -4.97 12.91 -12.25
CA ALA A 179 -3.65 12.31 -12.46
C ALA A 179 -3.41 11.16 -11.47
N ASP A 180 -3.78 11.34 -10.20
CA ASP A 180 -3.70 10.29 -9.18
C ASP A 180 -4.57 9.08 -9.56
N LEU A 181 -5.80 9.30 -10.04
CA LEU A 181 -6.70 8.22 -10.49
C LEU A 181 -6.07 7.40 -11.62
N LEU A 182 -5.40 8.07 -12.57
CA LEU A 182 -4.67 7.39 -13.63
C LEU A 182 -3.51 6.58 -13.05
N GLU A 183 -2.69 7.15 -12.16
CA GLU A 183 -1.56 6.44 -11.52
C GLU A 183 -2.03 5.20 -10.73
N ILE A 184 -3.09 5.34 -9.93
CA ILE A 184 -3.67 4.26 -9.12
C ILE A 184 -4.38 3.21 -10.01
N GLY A 185 -4.77 3.59 -11.23
CA GLY A 185 -5.51 2.74 -12.16
C GLY A 185 -6.98 2.60 -11.76
N ILE A 186 -7.62 3.73 -11.41
CA ILE A 186 -9.06 3.87 -11.20
C ILE A 186 -9.63 4.66 -12.39
N THR A 187 -10.63 4.06 -13.04
CA THR A 187 -11.27 4.61 -14.25
C THR A 187 -12.73 4.96 -14.01
#